data_AF-A0A7Y3PCV6-F1
#
_entry.id   AF-A0A7Y3PCV6-F1
#
_cell.length_a   1.000
_cell.length_b   1.000
_cell.length_c   1.000
_cell.angle_alpha   90.00
_cell.angle_beta   90.00
_cell.angle_gamma   90.00
#
_symmetry.space_group_name_H-M   'P 1'
#
loop_
_entity.id
_entity.type
_entity.pdbx_description
1 polymer ?
#
loop_
_entity_poly.entity_id
_entity_poly.type
_entity_poly.pdbx_seq_one_letter_code
_entity_poly.pdbx_strand_id
1 'polypeptide(L)' 'MSVVVVILRKIFGFPNNKATQLMLTVHHEGRAIVWSGSLERAQGYCVKLQVAGLLATIEQDA' A
#
# COMPACT_ATOMS: atom_id res chain seq x y z
N MET A 1 -4.82 -2.09 -12.91
CA MET A 1 -3.38 -1.78 -13.03
C MET A 1 -2.54 -2.89 -12.39
N SER A 2 -1.78 -3.67 -13.17
CA SER A 2 -1.08 -4.88 -12.67
C SER A 2 0.18 -4.62 -11.83
N VAL A 3 0.89 -3.50 -12.06
CA VAL A 3 2.15 -3.18 -11.36
C VAL A 3 1.94 -2.94 -9.87
N VAL A 4 0.88 -2.20 -9.49
CA VAL A 4 0.53 -1.92 -8.09
C VAL A 4 0.27 -3.23 -7.34
N VAL A 5 -0.43 -4.19 -7.96
CA VAL A 5 -0.68 -5.51 -7.38
C VAL A 5 0.66 -6.23 -7.08
N VAL A 6 1.60 -6.22 -8.02
CA VAL A 6 2.92 -6.83 -7.81
C VAL A 6 3.70 -6.15 -6.68
N ILE A 7 3.69 -4.82 -6.60
CA ILE A 7 4.37 -4.06 -5.55
C ILE A 7 3.78 -4.39 -4.18
N LEU A 8 2.45 -4.37 -4.03
CA LEU A 8 1.78 -4.69 -2.77
C LEU A 8 2.07 -6.12 -2.32
N ARG A 9 2.10 -7.07 -3.26
CA ARG A 9 2.50 -8.46 -2.96
C ARG A 9 3.95 -8.54 -2.49
N LYS A 10 4.87 -7.82 -3.13
CA LYS A 10 6.31 -7.86 -2.78
C LYS A 10 6.61 -7.21 -1.43
N ILE A 11 5.95 -6.11 -1.09
CA ILE A 11 6.22 -5.36 0.14
C ILE A 11 5.50 -5.95 1.35
N PHE A 12 4.23 -6.34 1.19
CA PHE A 12 3.37 -6.77 2.30
C PHE A 12 3.10 -8.28 2.33
N GLY A 13 3.55 -9.03 1.33
CA GLY A 13 3.29 -10.47 1.25
C GLY A 13 1.82 -10.81 1.01
N PHE A 14 1.02 -9.88 0.49
CA PHE A 14 -0.41 -10.12 0.31
C PHE A 14 -0.70 -11.21 -0.73
N PRO A 15 -1.80 -11.97 -0.55
CA PRO A 15 -2.30 -12.84 -1.61
C PRO A 15 -2.80 -11.99 -2.79
N ASN A 16 -2.82 -12.58 -4.00
CA ASN A 16 -3.18 -11.88 -5.23
C ASN A 16 -4.56 -11.20 -5.15
N ASN A 17 -5.54 -11.86 -4.52
CA ASN A 17 -6.90 -11.33 -4.40
C ASN A 17 -6.93 -10.06 -3.56
N LYS A 18 -6.23 -10.04 -2.41
CA LYS A 18 -6.16 -8.86 -1.53
C LYS A 18 -5.42 -7.70 -2.19
N ALA A 19 -4.28 -7.97 -2.83
CA ALA A 19 -3.53 -6.94 -3.54
C ALA A 19 -4.31 -6.37 -4.73
N THR A 20 -5.07 -7.20 -5.43
CA THR A 20 -5.99 -6.76 -6.50
C THR A 20 -7.10 -5.89 -5.96
N GLN A 21 -7.73 -6.28 -4.85
CA GLN A 21 -8.78 -5.49 -4.21
C GLN A 21 -8.27 -4.10 -3.79
N LEU A 22 -7.13 -4.04 -3.08
CA LEU A 22 -6.54 -2.77 -2.66
C LEU A 22 -6.16 -1.87 -3.85
N MET A 23 -5.63 -2.46 -4.94
CA MET A 23 -5.35 -1.71 -6.16
C MET A 23 -6.62 -1.13 -6.78
N LEU A 24 -7.72 -1.89 -6.83
CA LEU A 24 -9.01 -1.41 -7.33
C LEU A 24 -9.56 -0.28 -6.44
N THR A 25 -9.44 -0.41 -5.12
CA THR A 25 -9.81 0.67 -4.18
C THR A 25 -9.05 1.95 -4.50
N VAL A 26 -7.72 1.89 -4.67
CA VAL A 26 -6.93 3.07 -5.08
C VAL A 26 -7.39 3.61 -6.45
N HIS A 27 -7.74 2.74 -7.40
CA HIS A 27 -8.17 3.17 -8.73
C HIS A 27 -9.51 3.90 -8.72
N HIS A 28 -10.45 3.48 -7.88
CA HIS A 28 -11.80 4.07 -7.81
C HIS A 28 -11.92 5.21 -6.80
N GLU A 29 -11.26 5.09 -5.65
CA GLU A 29 -11.39 6.00 -4.49
C GLU A 29 -10.18 6.93 -4.34
N GLY A 30 -9.13 6.73 -5.15
CA GLY A 30 -7.91 7.54 -5.15
C GLY A 30 -6.90 7.17 -4.06
N ARG A 31 -7.31 6.43 -3.02
CA ARG A 31 -6.43 5.96 -1.93
C ARG A 31 -6.93 4.66 -1.31
N ALA A 32 -6.06 3.97 -0.58
CA ALA A 32 -6.42 2.81 0.24
C ALA A 32 -5.45 2.66 1.41
N ILE A 33 -5.96 2.22 2.57
CA ILE A 33 -5.12 1.82 3.69
C ILE A 33 -4.56 0.42 3.43
N VAL A 34 -3.24 0.34 3.27
CA VAL A 34 -2.54 -0.92 3.00
C VAL A 34 -1.94 -1.55 4.25
N TRP A 35 -1.68 -0.76 5.30
CA TRP A 35 -1.13 -1.25 6.57
C TRP A 35 -1.45 -0.27 7.71
N SER A 36 -1.62 -0.80 8.92
CA SER A 36 -1.82 -0.03 10.15
C SER A 36 -1.03 -0.65 11.32
N GLY A 37 -0.59 0.19 12.26
CA GLY A 37 0.21 -0.22 13.42
C GLY A 37 1.16 0.89 13.88
N SER A 38 2.30 0.52 14.46
CA SER A 38 3.29 1.48 14.96
C SER A 38 3.85 2.41 13.87
N LEU A 39 4.07 3.67 14.24
CA LEU A 39 4.60 4.71 13.35
C LEU A 39 5.93 4.31 12.70
N GLU A 40 6.84 3.69 13.46
CA GLU A 40 8.14 3.25 12.96
C GLU A 40 8.02 2.27 11.78
N ARG A 41 7.11 1.29 11.88
CA ARG A 41 6.85 0.35 10.78
C ARG A 41 6.11 1.02 9.63
N ALA A 42 5.17 1.91 9.91
CA ALA A 42 4.48 2.69 8.88
C ALA A 42 5.48 3.51 8.04
N GLN A 43 6.45 4.16 8.68
CA GLN A 43 7.54 4.88 8.02
C GLN A 43 8.36 3.96 7.11
N GLY A 44 8.74 2.78 7.60
CA GLY A 44 9.46 1.80 6.79
C GLY A 44 8.68 1.35 5.55
N TYR A 45 7.37 1.13 5.67
CA TYR A 45 6.53 0.78 4.51
C TYR A 45 6.31 1.95 3.55
N CYS A 46 6.13 3.16 4.07
CA CYS A 46 5.96 4.38 3.27
C CYS A 46 7.18 4.60 2.36
N VAL A 47 8.40 4.50 2.92
CA VAL A 47 9.65 4.60 2.14
C VAL A 47 9.73 3.50 1.08
N LYS A 48 9.43 2.25 1.43
CA LYS A 48 9.46 1.12 0.46
C LYS A 48 8.50 1.34 -0.71
N LEU A 49 7.31 1.89 -0.46
CA LEU A 49 6.33 2.21 -1.49
C LEU A 49 6.80 3.35 -2.40
N GLN A 50 7.35 4.41 -1.82
CA GLN A 50 7.90 5.56 -2.56
C GLN A 50 9.09 5.15 -3.44
N VAL A 51 10.01 4.33 -2.92
CA VAL A 51 11.12 3.75 -3.70
C VAL A 51 10.62 2.86 -4.83
N ALA A 52 9.47 2.18 -4.65
CA ALA A 52 8.82 1.41 -5.69
C ALA A 52 8.01 2.27 -6.70
N GLY A 53 8.06 3.61 -6.56
CA GLY A 53 7.39 4.56 -7.46
C GLY A 53 5.92 4.81 -7.13
N LEU A 54 5.44 4.42 -5.94
CA LEU A 54 4.07 4.69 -5.51
C LEU A 54 4.02 5.93 -4.61
N LEU A 55 3.00 6.76 -4.83
CA LEU A 55 2.65 7.80 -3.87
C LEU A 55 2.09 7.13 -2.61
N ALA A 56 2.73 7.36 -1.47
CA ALA A 56 2.32 6.85 -0.18
C ALA A 56 2.51 7.91 0.90
N THR A 57 1.57 7.96 1.84
CA THR A 57 1.55 8.84 3.00
C THR A 57 1.19 8.03 4.25
N ILE A 58 1.45 8.60 5.42
CA ILE A 58 1.06 8.04 6.72
C ILE A 58 0.02 8.97 7.31
N GLU A 59 -1.07 8.42 7.81
CA GLU A 59 -2.08 9.15 8.57
C GLU A 59 -2.26 8.52 9.94
N GLN A 60 -2.64 9.35 10.91
CA GLN A 60 -3.00 8.92 12.25
C GLN A 60 -4.51 8.71 12.29
N ASP A 61 -4.96 7.58 12.83
CA ASP A 61 -6.37 7.32 13.09
C ASP A 61 -6.89 8.38 14.10
N ALA A 62 -8.05 8.96 13.81
CA ALA A 62 -8.61 10.08 14.58
C ALA A 62 -9.16 9.65 15.94
#